data_AF-A0A3S4TSW8-F1
#
_entry.id   AF-A0A3S4TSW8-F1
#
_cell.length_a   1.000
_cell.length_b   1.000
_cell.length_c   1.000
_cell.angle_alpha   90.00
_cell.angle_beta   90.00
_cell.angle_gamma   90.00
#
_symmetry.space_group_name_H-M   'P 1'
#
loop_
_entity.id
_entity.type
_entity.pdbx_description
1 polymer ?
#
loop_
_entity_poly.entity_id
_entity_poly.type
_entity_poly.pdbx_seq_one_letter_code
_entity_poly.pdbx_strand_id
1 'polypeptide(L)'
;MANSLKLIAKEGAKAFYEGEIAEKIVQEMKQHNGLISLEDMRNYKAIERRPIVGNYRGYKVVTMPPPSSGGIHLVQLFNMLENYPLDEFGANSAKTIHYLAESMKLAYADRSEYLGDPDFVKIPVSGLISKNYANSLIQILRKIMPVLQRKLSPVNLNPMKVIKPRTIRLWIVQVMQLLLLIH
;
A
#
# COMPACT_ATOMS: atom_id res chain seq x y z
N MET A 1 -8.79 30.24 -3.36
CA MET A 1 -7.50 29.64 -3.78
C MET A 1 -6.45 30.67 -4.20
N ALA A 2 -6.70 31.56 -5.17
CA ALA A 2 -5.67 32.52 -5.64
C ALA A 2 -5.08 33.42 -4.53
N ASN A 3 -5.91 33.93 -3.62
CA ASN A 3 -5.44 34.76 -2.50
C ASN A 3 -4.57 33.96 -1.51
N SER A 4 -4.92 32.71 -1.22
CA SER A 4 -4.13 31.83 -0.35
C SER A 4 -2.72 31.58 -0.94
N LEU A 5 -2.62 31.34 -2.25
CA LEU A 5 -1.33 31.19 -2.91
C LEU A 5 -0.49 32.47 -2.89
N LYS A 6 -1.12 33.65 -3.03
CA LYS A 6 -0.43 34.94 -2.89
C LYS A 6 0.13 35.15 -1.47
N LEU A 7 -0.64 34.80 -0.44
CA LEU A 7 -0.19 34.87 0.96
C LEU A 7 0.99 33.93 1.21
N ILE A 8 0.90 32.68 0.76
CA ILE A 8 2.00 31.71 0.90
C ILE A 8 3.25 32.18 0.15
N ALA A 9 3.10 32.75 -1.05
CA ALA A 9 4.24 33.28 -1.81
C ALA A 9 4.94 34.45 -1.09
N LYS A 10 4.18 35.28 -0.35
CA LYS A 10 4.71 36.44 0.38
C LYS A 10 5.30 36.09 1.75
N GLU A 11 4.66 35.18 2.48
CA GLU A 11 4.92 34.94 3.91
C GLU A 11 5.41 33.51 4.20
N GLY A 12 5.52 32.69 3.17
CA GLY A 12 5.98 31.30 3.26
C GLY A 12 4.98 30.39 3.99
N ALA A 13 5.50 29.30 4.57
CA ALA A 13 4.68 28.30 5.26
C ALA A 13 3.92 28.87 6.47
N LYS A 14 4.43 29.95 7.09
CA LYS A 14 3.79 30.61 8.23
C LYS A 14 2.39 31.11 7.88
N ALA A 15 2.16 31.60 6.66
CA ALA A 15 0.81 31.99 6.23
C ALA A 15 -0.19 30.82 6.33
N PHE A 16 0.26 29.59 6.10
CA PHE A 16 -0.58 28.38 6.13
C PHE A 16 -0.76 27.82 7.54
N TYR A 17 0.30 27.76 8.35
CA TYR A 17 0.29 27.09 9.66
C TYR A 17 0.02 28.03 10.84
N GLU A 18 0.25 29.34 10.69
CA GLU A 18 0.17 30.31 11.79
C GLU A 18 -0.70 31.54 11.46
N GLY A 19 -0.90 31.85 10.17
CA GLY A 19 -1.55 33.09 9.70
C GLY A 19 -3.02 32.94 9.31
N GLU A 20 -3.49 33.85 8.46
CA GLU A 20 -4.91 33.97 8.07
C GLU A 20 -5.49 32.66 7.50
N ILE A 21 -4.69 31.85 6.80
CA ILE A 21 -5.15 30.57 6.26
C ILE A 21 -5.39 29.57 7.40
N ALA A 22 -4.53 29.52 8.41
CA ALA A 22 -4.69 28.65 9.58
C ALA A 22 -5.97 29.01 10.35
N GLU A 23 -6.22 30.30 10.56
CA GLU A 23 -7.41 30.81 11.23
C GLU A 23 -8.69 30.39 10.49
N LYS A 24 -8.70 30.52 9.15
CA LYS A 24 -9.83 30.10 8.31
C LYS A 24 -10.08 28.59 8.37
N ILE A 25 -9.02 27.77 8.34
CA ILE A 25 -9.15 26.31 8.48
C ILE A 25 -9.77 25.95 9.84
N VAL A 26 -9.28 26.57 10.92
CA VAL A 26 -9.78 26.28 12.28
C VAL A 26 -11.21 26.79 12.47
N GLN A 27 -11.56 27.93 11.86
CA GLN A 27 -12.93 28.44 11.86
C GLN A 27 -13.89 27.48 11.16
N GLU A 28 -13.53 26.98 9.98
CA GLU A 28 -14.30 25.98 9.24
C GLU A 28 -14.47 24.69 10.06
N MET A 29 -13.38 24.21 10.68
CA MET A 29 -13.42 23.04 11.54
C MET A 29 -14.38 23.24 12.71
N LYS A 30 -14.33 24.38 13.40
CA LYS A 30 -15.25 24.70 14.50
C LYS A 30 -16.72 24.73 14.06
N GLN A 31 -17.01 25.27 12.87
CA GLN A 31 -18.37 25.34 12.33
C GLN A 31 -18.94 23.94 12.04
N HIS A 32 -18.08 22.96 11.75
CA HIS A 32 -18.45 21.60 11.37
C HIS A 32 -18.03 20.53 12.39
N ASN A 33 -17.80 20.93 13.66
CA ASN A 33 -17.40 20.02 14.74
C ASN A 33 -16.11 19.21 14.44
N GLY A 34 -15.21 19.76 13.63
CA GLY A 34 -13.87 19.23 13.36
C GLY A 34 -12.90 19.43 14.52
N LEU A 35 -11.78 18.69 14.48
CA LEU A 35 -10.85 18.57 15.60
C LEU A 35 -9.61 19.47 15.48
N ILE A 36 -9.29 19.97 14.27
CA ILE A 36 -8.05 20.69 14.03
C ILE A 36 -8.09 22.06 14.71
N SER A 37 -7.14 22.30 15.61
CA SER A 37 -6.93 23.54 16.32
C SER A 37 -5.77 24.37 15.75
N LEU A 38 -5.67 25.64 16.15
CA LEU A 38 -4.50 26.46 15.81
C LEU A 38 -3.21 25.89 16.41
N GLU A 39 -3.30 25.18 17.53
CA GLU A 39 -2.17 24.52 18.15
C GLU A 39 -1.69 23.33 17.30
N ASP A 40 -2.61 22.52 16.76
CA ASP A 40 -2.27 21.43 15.82
C ASP A 40 -1.58 21.96 14.57
N MET A 41 -2.10 23.06 14.01
CA MET A 41 -1.52 23.71 12.83
C MET A 41 -0.09 24.20 13.10
N ARG A 42 0.13 24.86 14.24
CA ARG A 42 1.47 25.37 14.65
C ARG A 42 2.46 24.26 14.96
N ASN A 43 1.99 23.17 15.54
CA ASN A 43 2.84 22.06 15.97
C ASN A 43 3.16 21.07 14.84
N TYR A 44 2.49 21.18 13.68
CA TYR A 44 2.80 20.36 12.52
C TYR A 44 4.24 20.57 12.04
N LYS A 45 4.95 19.46 11.80
CA LYS A 45 6.30 19.48 11.24
C LYS A 45 6.42 18.43 10.13
N ALA A 46 6.94 18.85 8.98
CA ALA A 46 7.39 17.91 7.97
C ALA A 46 8.66 17.21 8.45
N ILE A 47 8.71 15.88 8.36
CA ILE A 47 9.83 15.07 8.81
C ILE A 47 10.54 14.50 7.58
N GLU A 48 11.81 14.84 7.41
CA GLU A 48 12.66 14.18 6.40
C GLU A 48 13.03 12.78 6.88
N ARG A 49 12.86 11.78 6.02
CA ARG A 49 13.11 10.37 6.34
C ARG A 49 13.98 9.73 5.28
N ARG A 50 14.87 8.83 5.70
CA ARG A 50 15.72 8.08 4.77
C ARG A 50 14.87 7.20 3.86
N PRO A 51 15.09 7.22 2.54
CA PRO A 51 14.27 6.46 1.61
C PRO A 51 14.47 4.95 1.77
N ILE A 52 13.48 4.18 1.34
CA ILE A 52 13.63 2.75 1.12
C ILE A 52 14.38 2.55 -0.19
N VAL A 53 15.42 1.73 -0.15
CA VAL A 53 16.25 1.42 -1.31
C VAL A 53 16.25 -0.09 -1.54
N GLY A 54 15.89 -0.50 -2.75
CA GLY A 54 15.92 -1.87 -3.23
C GLY A 54 16.70 -2.01 -4.53
N ASN A 55 16.89 -3.25 -4.97
CA ASN A 55 17.45 -3.57 -6.28
C ASN A 55 16.57 -4.59 -7.00
N TYR A 56 16.23 -4.30 -8.25
CA TYR A 56 15.44 -5.18 -9.11
C TYR A 56 16.13 -5.31 -10.47
N ARG A 57 16.62 -6.50 -10.79
CA ARG A 57 17.27 -6.80 -12.09
C ARG A 57 18.37 -5.81 -12.48
N GLY A 58 19.20 -5.43 -11.51
CA GLY A 58 20.29 -4.47 -11.72
C GLY A 58 19.90 -3.01 -11.54
N TYR A 59 18.61 -2.67 -11.49
CA TYR A 59 18.13 -1.30 -11.27
C TYR A 59 17.99 -0.98 -9.79
N LYS A 60 18.45 0.21 -9.39
CA LYS A 60 18.22 0.75 -8.05
C LYS A 60 16.81 1.35 -7.97
N VAL A 61 16.02 0.89 -7.01
CA VAL A 61 14.67 1.39 -6.74
C VAL A 61 14.73 2.23 -5.47
N VAL A 62 14.34 3.50 -5.54
CA VAL A 62 14.31 4.44 -4.41
C VAL A 62 12.87 4.89 -4.21
N THR A 63 12.33 4.72 -3.01
CA THR A 63 10.90 4.95 -2.73
C THR A 63 10.67 5.39 -1.28
N MET A 64 9.44 5.77 -0.96
CA MET A 64 9.07 6.42 0.30
C MET A 64 9.14 5.45 1.49
N PRO A 65 9.69 5.88 2.64
CA PRO A 65 9.64 5.12 3.88
C PRO A 65 8.28 5.25 4.58
N PRO A 66 8.05 4.49 5.67
CA PRO A 66 6.96 4.79 6.60
C PRO A 66 6.95 6.28 6.99
N PRO A 67 5.78 6.94 7.09
CA PRO A 67 4.43 6.35 7.24
C PRO A 67 3.79 5.85 5.93
N SER A 68 4.46 6.00 4.78
CA SER A 68 3.97 5.38 3.54
C SER A 68 4.16 3.87 3.57
N SER A 69 3.06 3.14 3.32
CA SER A 69 3.12 1.69 3.08
C SER A 69 3.69 1.30 1.71
N GLY A 70 3.62 2.20 0.74
CA GLY A 70 3.87 1.85 -0.66
C GLY A 70 5.30 1.42 -0.92
N GLY A 71 6.28 2.11 -0.33
CA GLY A 71 7.68 1.88 -0.68
C GLY A 71 8.24 0.53 -0.24
N ILE A 72 7.89 0.10 0.99
CA ILE A 72 8.30 -1.22 1.50
C ILE A 72 7.72 -2.34 0.62
N HIS A 73 6.42 -2.30 0.36
CA HIS A 73 5.75 -3.36 -0.39
C HIS A 73 6.08 -3.34 -1.87
N LEU A 74 6.43 -2.19 -2.46
CA LEU A 74 6.95 -2.13 -3.82
C LEU A 74 8.26 -2.89 -3.95
N VAL A 75 9.21 -2.66 -3.03
CA VAL A 75 10.50 -3.38 -3.04
C VAL A 75 10.30 -4.87 -2.74
N GLN A 76 9.42 -5.20 -1.78
CA GLN A 76 9.06 -6.57 -1.48
C GLN A 76 8.47 -7.31 -2.69
N LEU A 77 7.54 -6.66 -3.41
CA LEU A 77 6.93 -7.18 -4.62
C LEU A 77 7.98 -7.41 -5.71
N PHE A 78 8.88 -6.44 -5.93
CA PHE A 78 9.96 -6.59 -6.90
C PHE A 78 10.91 -7.73 -6.54
N ASN A 79 11.28 -7.90 -5.27
CA ASN A 79 12.10 -9.04 -4.85
C ASN A 79 11.41 -10.38 -5.11
N MET A 80 10.08 -10.47 -4.94
CA MET A 80 9.32 -11.67 -5.30
C MET A 80 9.31 -11.89 -6.82
N LEU A 81 8.97 -10.85 -7.59
CA LEU A 81 8.84 -10.91 -9.05
C LEU A 81 10.15 -11.14 -9.80
N GLU A 82 11.29 -10.86 -9.16
CA GLU A 82 12.60 -11.12 -9.73
C GLU A 82 12.84 -12.62 -10.01
N ASN A 83 12.12 -13.50 -9.30
CA ASN A 83 12.19 -14.95 -9.44
C ASN A 83 11.46 -15.53 -10.67
N TYR A 84 10.85 -14.68 -11.51
CA TYR A 84 10.08 -15.10 -12.68
C TYR A 84 10.59 -14.44 -13.96
N PRO A 85 10.63 -15.12 -15.12
CA PRO A 85 11.02 -14.51 -16.39
C PRO A 85 9.86 -13.70 -16.99
N LEU A 86 9.56 -12.54 -16.40
CA LEU A 86 8.42 -11.71 -16.80
C LEU A 86 8.56 -11.12 -18.22
N ASP A 87 9.79 -10.93 -18.66
CA ASP A 87 10.15 -10.53 -20.03
C ASP A 87 9.74 -11.61 -21.05
N GLU A 88 10.03 -12.88 -20.76
CA GLU A 88 9.59 -14.00 -21.60
C GLU A 88 8.07 -14.18 -21.59
N PHE A 89 7.41 -13.86 -20.48
CA PHE A 89 5.95 -13.96 -20.37
C PHE A 89 5.22 -12.86 -21.14
N GLY A 90 5.86 -11.72 -21.38
CA GLY A 90 5.25 -10.54 -22.00
C GLY A 90 4.36 -9.73 -21.04
N ALA A 91 4.31 -8.41 -21.29
CA ALA A 91 3.44 -7.51 -20.55
C ALA A 91 1.95 -7.89 -20.73
N ASN A 92 1.17 -7.81 -19.66
CA ASN A 92 -0.27 -8.12 -19.63
C ASN A 92 -0.66 -9.54 -20.03
N SER A 93 0.29 -10.48 -20.16
CA SER A 93 -0.07 -11.88 -20.36
C SER A 93 -0.73 -12.46 -19.11
N ALA A 94 -1.54 -13.51 -19.29
CA ALA A 94 -2.17 -14.21 -18.18
C ALA A 94 -1.15 -14.70 -17.14
N LYS A 95 0.05 -15.12 -17.57
CA LYS A 95 1.13 -15.53 -16.66
C LYS A 95 1.67 -14.35 -15.85
N THR A 96 1.97 -13.23 -16.50
CA THR A 96 2.45 -12.02 -15.82
C THR A 96 1.44 -11.51 -14.81
N ILE A 97 0.16 -11.38 -15.22
CA ILE A 97 -0.92 -10.94 -14.33
C ILE A 97 -1.11 -11.90 -13.16
N HIS A 98 -1.03 -13.20 -13.41
CA HIS A 98 -1.15 -14.22 -12.36
C HIS A 98 -0.07 -14.05 -11.29
N TYR A 99 1.21 -14.05 -11.67
CA TYR A 99 2.31 -13.93 -10.71
C TYR A 99 2.32 -12.57 -10.00
N LEU A 100 1.95 -11.50 -10.71
CA LEU A 100 1.76 -10.19 -10.10
C LEU A 100 0.67 -10.23 -9.03
N ALA A 101 -0.52 -10.74 -9.36
CA ALA A 101 -1.65 -10.80 -8.45
C ALA A 101 -1.36 -11.68 -7.22
N GLU A 102 -0.76 -12.85 -7.39
CA GLU A 102 -0.40 -13.72 -6.27
C GLU A 102 0.67 -13.09 -5.35
N SER A 103 1.67 -12.41 -5.94
CA SER A 103 2.69 -11.70 -5.16
C SER A 103 2.09 -10.51 -4.41
N MET A 104 1.16 -9.77 -5.03
CA MET A 104 0.43 -8.68 -4.37
C MET A 104 -0.37 -9.16 -3.18
N LYS A 105 -1.06 -10.31 -3.25
CA LYS A 105 -1.82 -10.86 -2.11
C LYS A 105 -0.94 -11.02 -0.87
N LEU A 106 0.29 -11.51 -1.04
CA LEU A 106 1.24 -11.68 0.07
C LEU A 106 1.73 -10.34 0.61
N ALA A 107 2.12 -9.41 -0.27
CA ALA A 107 2.55 -8.08 0.16
C ALA A 107 1.43 -7.31 0.92
N TYR A 108 0.17 -7.47 0.49
CA TYR A 108 -0.98 -6.86 1.18
C TYR A 108 -1.31 -7.54 2.51
N ALA A 109 -1.02 -8.84 2.66
CA ALA A 109 -1.16 -9.51 3.95
C ALA A 109 -0.14 -8.97 4.96
N ASP A 110 1.11 -8.78 4.55
CA ASP A 110 2.14 -8.16 5.41
C ASP A 110 1.82 -6.70 5.70
N ARG A 111 1.22 -5.98 4.74
CA ARG A 111 0.74 -4.61 4.95
C ARG A 111 -0.25 -4.51 6.10
N SER A 112 -1.22 -5.44 6.17
CA SER A 112 -2.23 -5.41 7.23
C SER A 112 -1.69 -5.74 8.61
N GLU A 113 -0.61 -6.54 8.68
CA GLU A 113 -0.04 -7.00 9.94
C GLU A 113 1.00 -6.02 10.51
N TYR A 114 1.88 -5.49 9.65
CA TYR A 114 3.11 -4.84 10.11
C TYR A 114 3.16 -3.33 9.95
N LEU A 115 2.23 -2.72 9.21
CA LEU A 115 2.32 -1.30 8.91
C LEU A 115 1.42 -0.43 9.77
N GLY A 116 2.04 0.62 10.32
CA GLY A 116 1.43 1.72 11.03
C GLY A 116 2.37 2.93 10.99
N ASP A 117 2.12 3.93 11.83
CA ASP A 117 3.02 5.07 11.97
C ASP A 117 4.32 4.61 12.69
N PRO A 118 5.51 4.76 12.06
CA PRO A 118 6.78 4.31 12.66
C PRO A 118 7.11 5.03 13.97
N ASP A 119 6.50 6.18 14.23
CA ASP A 119 6.69 6.92 15.48
C ASP A 119 5.90 6.26 16.65
N PHE A 120 5.04 5.27 16.34
CA PHE A 120 4.19 4.55 17.29
C PHE A 120 4.35 3.01 17.25
N VAL A 121 4.79 2.43 16.13
CA VAL A 121 4.96 0.96 15.99
C VAL A 121 6.30 0.57 15.36
N LYS A 122 6.85 -0.57 15.79
CA LYS A 122 8.11 -1.11 15.25
C LYS A 122 7.84 -1.92 13.97
N ILE A 123 8.20 -1.33 12.83
CA ILE A 123 8.07 -1.97 11.52
C ILE A 123 9.36 -2.76 11.19
N PRO A 124 9.30 -4.05 10.86
CA PRO A 124 10.48 -4.86 10.52
C PRO A 124 10.96 -4.62 9.08
N VAL A 125 11.27 -3.36 8.74
CA VAL A 125 11.58 -2.89 7.38
C VAL A 125 12.64 -3.75 6.69
N SER A 126 13.77 -4.00 7.36
CA SER A 126 14.89 -4.78 6.79
C SER A 126 14.49 -6.21 6.43
N GLY A 127 13.60 -6.83 7.20
CA GLY A 127 13.06 -8.16 6.92
C GLY A 127 12.15 -8.14 5.70
N LEU A 128 11.18 -7.22 5.69
CA LEU A 128 10.18 -7.08 4.62
C LEU A 128 10.80 -6.78 3.25
N ILE A 129 11.87 -6.00 3.20
CA ILE A 129 12.57 -5.66 1.94
C ILE A 129 13.71 -6.62 1.58
N SER A 130 13.93 -7.69 2.33
CA SER A 130 15.02 -8.64 2.07
C SER A 130 14.67 -9.64 0.96
N LYS A 131 15.65 -10.01 0.13
CA LYS A 131 15.48 -11.07 -0.88
C LYS A 131 15.25 -12.44 -0.24
N ASN A 132 15.86 -12.69 0.92
CA ASN A 132 15.67 -13.94 1.66
C ASN A 132 14.22 -14.14 2.08
N TYR A 133 13.59 -13.09 2.61
CA TYR A 133 12.18 -13.15 2.97
C TYR A 133 11.27 -13.31 1.74
N ALA A 134 11.52 -12.56 0.67
CA ALA A 134 10.79 -12.72 -0.59
C ALA A 134 10.88 -14.15 -1.14
N ASN A 135 12.04 -14.80 -1.07
CA ASN A 135 12.21 -16.19 -1.48
C ASN A 135 11.39 -17.15 -0.61
N SER A 136 11.23 -16.88 0.69
CA SER A 136 10.36 -17.67 1.58
C SER A 136 8.88 -17.56 1.18
N LEU A 137 8.43 -16.36 0.78
CA LEU A 137 7.09 -16.10 0.28
C LEU A 137 6.83 -16.82 -1.06
N ILE A 138 7.82 -16.82 -1.95
CA ILE A 138 7.75 -17.54 -3.22
C ILE A 138 7.65 -19.07 -3.00
N GLN A 139 8.36 -19.62 -2.01
CA GLN A 139 8.20 -21.04 -1.66
C GLN A 139 6.77 -21.37 -1.21
N ILE A 140 6.11 -20.45 -0.48
CA ILE A 140 4.70 -20.60 -0.11
C ILE A 140 3.82 -20.57 -1.37
N LEU A 141 4.01 -19.59 -2.27
CA LEU A 141 3.25 -19.52 -3.53
C LEU A 141 3.40 -20.80 -4.37
N ARG A 142 4.63 -21.32 -4.52
CA ARG A 142 4.89 -22.55 -5.29
C ARG A 142 4.17 -23.77 -4.71
N LYS A 143 3.98 -23.83 -3.39
CA LYS A 143 3.23 -24.93 -2.74
C LYS A 143 1.71 -24.81 -2.96
N ILE A 144 1.18 -23.58 -2.98
CA ILE A 144 -0.27 -23.32 -3.03
C ILE A 144 -0.80 -23.26 -4.47
N MET A 145 0.01 -22.77 -5.42
CA MET A 145 -0.38 -22.51 -6.80
C MET A 145 -0.87 -23.76 -7.58
N PRO A 146 -0.28 -24.96 -7.43
CA PRO A 146 -0.82 -26.18 -8.07
C PRO A 146 -2.21 -26.59 -7.54
N VAL A 147 -2.57 -26.17 -6.32
CA VAL A 147 -3.89 -26.41 -5.71
C VAL A 147 -4.91 -25.40 -6.24
N LEU A 148 -4.50 -24.14 -6.41
CA LEU A 148 -5.34 -23.10 -7.01
C LEU A 148 -5.60 -23.32 -8.49
N GLN A 149 -4.58 -23.69 -9.27
CA GLN A 149 -4.71 -24.01 -10.70
C GLN A 149 -5.62 -25.22 -10.93
N ARG A 150 -5.53 -26.27 -10.09
CA ARG A 150 -6.46 -27.40 -10.15
C ARG A 150 -7.92 -26.98 -9.92
N LYS A 151 -8.18 -26.06 -8.99
CA LYS A 151 -9.52 -25.49 -8.75
C LYS A 151 -10.01 -24.55 -9.86
N LEU A 152 -9.11 -24.05 -10.69
CA LEU A 152 -9.39 -23.11 -11.79
C LEU A 152 -9.33 -23.77 -13.19
N SER A 153 -9.12 -25.09 -13.27
CA SER A 153 -9.23 -25.85 -14.53
C SER A 153 -10.63 -25.65 -15.15
N PRO A 154 -10.76 -25.62 -16.49
CA PRO A 154 -11.95 -25.08 -17.14
C PRO A 154 -13.19 -25.92 -16.81
N VAL A 155 -14.05 -25.38 -15.96
CA VAL A 155 -15.47 -25.74 -15.95
C VAL A 155 -16.02 -25.27 -17.30
N ASN A 156 -16.54 -26.22 -18.06
CA ASN A 156 -17.23 -25.99 -19.32
C ASN A 156 -18.19 -24.79 -19.20
N LEU A 157 -17.93 -23.72 -19.95
CA LEU A 157 -18.68 -22.46 -19.89
C LEU A 157 -20.04 -22.65 -20.59
N ASN A 158 -20.98 -23.31 -19.92
CA ASN A 158 -22.39 -23.20 -20.24
C ASN A 158 -22.99 -22.06 -19.40
N PRO A 159 -23.82 -21.17 -19.97
CA PRO A 159 -24.18 -19.93 -19.31
C PRO A 159 -25.16 -20.20 -18.16
N MET A 160 -24.83 -19.61 -17.01
CA MET A 160 -25.67 -19.45 -15.81
C MET A 160 -26.05 -20.72 -15.04
N LYS A 161 -25.31 -20.98 -13.96
CA LYS A 161 -25.90 -21.24 -12.63
C LYS A 161 -24.87 -20.91 -11.54
N VAL A 162 -25.16 -19.86 -10.78
CA VAL A 162 -24.38 -19.38 -9.63
C VAL A 162 -24.46 -20.42 -8.52
N ILE A 163 -23.32 -20.97 -8.09
CA ILE A 163 -23.23 -21.81 -6.89
C ILE A 163 -22.31 -21.10 -5.87
N LYS A 164 -22.86 -20.83 -4.68
CA LYS A 164 -22.21 -20.15 -3.55
C LYS A 164 -21.07 -21.00 -2.97
N PRO A 165 -19.88 -20.43 -2.69
CA PRO A 165 -18.80 -21.16 -2.02
C PRO A 165 -18.82 -20.91 -0.50
N ARG A 166 -19.14 -21.94 0.29
CA ARG A 166 -18.74 -22.02 1.71
C ARG A 166 -17.38 -22.72 1.77
N THR A 167 -16.49 -22.22 2.63
CA THR A 167 -15.17 -22.76 3.04
C THR A 167 -13.86 -22.32 2.34
N ILE A 168 -13.84 -21.15 1.68
CA ILE A 168 -12.65 -20.26 1.61
C ILE A 168 -13.13 -18.81 1.77
N ARG A 169 -13.93 -18.57 2.81
CA ARG A 169 -14.72 -17.35 2.95
C ARG A 169 -14.40 -16.51 4.18
N LEU A 170 -13.45 -16.89 5.04
CA LEU A 170 -13.15 -16.06 6.21
C LEU A 170 -12.08 -15.00 5.88
N TRP A 171 -10.88 -15.37 5.45
CA TRP A 171 -9.78 -14.40 5.37
C TRP A 171 -9.93 -13.33 4.27
N ILE A 172 -10.38 -13.69 3.05
CA ILE A 172 -10.55 -12.72 1.95
C ILE A 172 -11.79 -11.84 2.16
N VAL A 173 -12.85 -12.35 2.79
CA VAL A 173 -14.08 -11.57 3.05
C VAL A 173 -13.89 -10.61 4.21
N GLN A 174 -13.15 -10.99 5.28
CA GLN A 174 -12.90 -10.08 6.40
C GLN A 174 -12.11 -8.84 5.99
N VAL A 175 -11.11 -9.01 5.10
CA VAL A 175 -10.31 -7.88 4.59
C VAL A 175 -11.14 -6.99 3.65
N MET A 176 -12.07 -7.56 2.87
CA MET A 176 -12.96 -6.76 2.03
C MET A 176 -14.14 -6.12 2.77
N GLN A 177 -14.60 -6.68 3.90
CA GLN A 177 -15.65 -6.07 4.73
C GLN A 177 -15.14 -4.89 5.58
N LEU A 178 -13.87 -4.91 6.00
CA LEU A 178 -13.28 -3.76 6.70
C LEU A 178 -13.08 -2.54 5.78
N LEU A 179 -12.92 -2.76 4.47
CA LEU A 179 -12.77 -1.69 3.47
C LEU A 179 -14.10 -1.01 3.06
N LEU A 180 -15.25 -1.59 3.44
CA LEU A 180 -16.59 -1.08 3.10
C LEU A 180 -17.32 -0.39 4.28
N LEU A 181 -16.66 -0.23 5.43
CA LEU A 181 -17.24 0.37 6.65
C LEU A 181 -16.59 1.72 7.05
N ILE A 182 -15.94 2.43 6.12
CA ILE A 182 -15.41 3.79 6.33
C ILE A 182 -16.11 4.80 5.41
N HIS A 183 -17.41 4.64 5.15
CA HIS A 183 -18.34 5.70 4.75
C HIS A 183 -19.59 5.57 5.61
#